data_AF-A0A2V5LUD9-F1
#
_entry.id   AF-A0A2V5LUD9-F1
#
_cell.length_a   1.000
_cell.length_b   1.000
_cell.length_c   1.000
_cell.angle_alpha   90.00
_cell.angle_beta   90.00
_cell.angle_gamma   90.00
#
_symmetry.space_group_name_H-M   'P 1'
#
loop_
_entity.id
_entity.type
_entity.pdbx_description
1 polymer ?
#
loop_
_entity_poly.entity_id
_entity_poly.type
_entity_poly.pdbx_seq_one_letter_code
_entity_poly.pdbx_strand_id
1 'polypeptide(L)'
;MAPDSIWRHVLVEMKYAGYLAQQKKRLSQERLRADRTIPVGFDFDGIPGLRSESRQKLGKFRPTTLGAARRIPGITAADLSILDIWLNSKPFCNTK
;
A
#
# COMPACT_ATOMS: atom_id res chain seq x y z
N MET A 1 -5.86 2.08 49.61
CA MET A 1 -5.31 1.09 48.65
C MET A 1 -6.24 1.04 47.45
N ALA A 2 -5.73 1.32 46.25
CA ALA A 2 -6.53 1.21 45.04
C ALA A 2 -6.92 -0.27 44.78
N PRO A 3 -8.15 -0.56 44.34
CA PRO A 3 -8.61 -1.92 44.12
C PRO A 3 -7.79 -2.66 43.04
N ASP A 4 -7.54 -3.95 43.26
CA ASP A 4 -6.79 -4.88 42.38
C ASP A 4 -7.18 -4.83 40.89
N SER A 5 -8.43 -4.47 40.61
CA SER A 5 -8.95 -4.31 39.26
C SER A 5 -8.23 -3.22 38.46
N ILE A 6 -7.83 -2.12 39.11
CA ILE A 6 -7.12 -1.01 38.47
C ILE A 6 -5.71 -1.44 38.09
N TRP A 7 -5.02 -2.17 38.98
CA TRP A 7 -3.66 -2.67 38.73
C TRP A 7 -3.61 -3.66 37.56
N ARG A 8 -4.57 -4.58 37.46
CA ARG A 8 -4.64 -5.50 36.31
C ARG A 8 -4.88 -4.77 35.00
N HIS A 9 -5.73 -3.75 34.99
CA HIS A 9 -6.04 -3.00 33.78
C HIS A 9 -4.79 -2.27 33.25
N VAL A 10 -4.09 -1.55 34.14
CA VAL A 10 -2.84 -0.83 33.79
C VAL A 10 -1.76 -1.81 33.29
N LEU A 11 -1.65 -2.99 33.91
CA LEU A 11 -0.65 -4.00 33.53
C LEU A 11 -0.96 -4.63 32.15
N VAL A 12 -2.23 -4.86 31.85
CA VAL A 12 -2.69 -5.29 30.52
C VAL A 12 -2.40 -4.20 29.49
N GLU A 13 -2.79 -2.95 29.75
CA GLU A 13 -2.53 -1.83 28.84
C GLU A 13 -1.04 -1.65 28.55
N MET A 14 -0.17 -1.70 29.57
CA MET A 14 1.27 -1.62 29.38
C MET A 14 1.84 -2.78 28.55
N LYS A 15 1.34 -4.01 28.79
CA LYS A 15 1.80 -5.20 28.06
C LYS A 15 1.43 -5.16 26.58
N TYR A 16 0.27 -4.58 26.24
CA TYR A 16 -0.20 -4.45 24.85
C TYR A 16 0.22 -3.15 24.16
N ALA A 17 0.56 -2.09 24.91
CA ALA A 17 0.98 -0.80 24.36
C ALA A 17 2.17 -0.93 23.41
N GLY A 18 3.16 -1.77 23.74
CA GLY A 18 4.31 -2.03 22.88
C GLY A 18 3.92 -2.68 21.54
N TYR A 19 3.04 -3.67 21.57
CA TYR A 19 2.55 -4.32 20.35
C TYR A 19 1.71 -3.38 19.48
N LEU A 20 0.85 -2.58 20.10
CA LEU A 20 0.04 -1.57 19.41
C LEU A 20 0.92 -0.50 18.75
N ALA A 21 2.00 -0.08 19.40
CA ALA A 21 2.96 0.86 18.84
C ALA A 21 3.67 0.27 17.59
N GLN A 22 4.11 -0.99 17.66
CA GLN A 22 4.75 -1.67 16.53
C GLN A 22 3.78 -1.84 15.36
N GLN A 23 2.53 -2.21 15.64
CA GLN A 23 1.49 -2.35 14.62
C GLN A 23 1.16 -1.00 13.96
N LYS A 24 0.98 0.06 14.76
CA LYS A 24 0.75 1.42 14.25
C LYS A 24 1.89 1.87 13.33
N LYS A 25 3.15 1.60 13.69
CA LYS A 25 4.32 1.93 12.85
C LYS A 25 4.32 1.17 11.51
N ARG A 26 3.92 -0.10 11.50
CA ARG A 26 3.78 -0.87 10.25
C ARG A 26 2.67 -0.31 9.38
N LEU A 27 1.50 -0.05 9.96
CA LEU A 27 0.36 0.54 9.27
C LEU A 27 0.68 1.92 8.69
N SER A 28 1.42 2.77 9.42
CA SER A 28 1.81 4.09 8.89
C SER A 28 2.75 3.96 7.69
N GLN A 29 3.72 3.03 7.72
CA GLN A 29 4.61 2.78 6.59
C GLN A 29 3.87 2.18 5.38
N GLU A 30 2.88 1.34 5.61
CA GLU A 30 2.02 0.80 4.54
C GLU A 30 1.12 1.88 3.93
N ARG A 31 0.55 2.78 4.75
CA ARG A 31 -0.24 3.92 4.28
C ARG A 31 0.57 4.86 3.40
N LEU A 32 1.78 5.22 3.84
CA LEU A 32 2.70 6.05 3.04
C LEU A 32 2.98 5.44 1.66
N ARG A 33 3.09 4.10 1.56
CA ARG A 33 3.23 3.42 0.26
C ARG A 33 1.92 3.41 -0.55
N ALA A 34 0.77 3.28 0.11
CA ALA A 34 -0.54 3.27 -0.55
C ALA A 34 -0.95 4.65 -1.11
N ASP A 35 -0.53 5.74 -0.47
CA ASP A 35 -0.81 7.13 -0.89
C ASP A 35 0.01 7.57 -2.11
N ARG A 36 0.84 6.68 -2.65
CA ARG A 36 1.61 6.98 -3.84
C ARG A 36 0.69 7.24 -5.02
N THR A 37 0.85 8.43 -5.60
CA THR A 37 0.03 8.91 -6.71
C THR A 37 0.59 8.37 -8.02
N ILE A 38 -0.31 7.91 -8.89
CA ILE A 38 -0.01 7.48 -10.24
C ILE A 38 -0.25 8.68 -11.16
N PRO A 39 0.72 9.11 -11.99
CA PRO A 39 0.54 10.26 -12.86
C PRO A 39 -0.57 10.02 -13.89
N VAL A 40 -1.31 11.08 -14.20
CA VAL A 40 -2.40 11.03 -15.19
C VAL A 40 -1.80 10.76 -16.57
N GLY A 41 -2.27 9.73 -17.26
CA GLY A 41 -1.74 9.31 -18.56
C GLY A 41 -0.59 8.29 -18.49
N PHE A 42 -0.38 7.67 -17.32
CA PHE A 42 0.56 6.56 -17.20
C PHE A 42 0.15 5.39 -18.13
N ASP A 43 1.12 4.88 -18.89
CA ASP A 43 0.93 3.74 -19.77
C ASP A 43 1.13 2.42 -19.00
N PHE A 44 0.03 1.71 -18.79
CA PHE A 44 0.03 0.41 -18.10
C PHE A 44 0.34 -0.76 -19.05
N ASP A 45 0.23 -0.58 -20.37
CA ASP A 45 0.46 -1.66 -21.34
C ASP A 45 1.94 -1.98 -21.48
N GLY A 46 2.81 -0.98 -21.30
CA GLY A 46 4.26 -1.10 -21.37
C GLY A 46 4.94 -1.72 -20.14
N ILE A 47 4.22 -2.13 -19.09
CA ILE A 47 4.86 -2.69 -17.89
C ILE A 47 5.16 -4.20 -18.07
N PRO A 48 6.44 -4.61 -18.14
CA PRO A 48 6.82 -6.00 -18.15
C PRO A 48 6.49 -6.67 -16.80
N GLY A 49 6.00 -7.90 -16.84
CA GLY A 49 5.66 -8.69 -15.64
C GLY A 49 4.23 -8.54 -15.13
N LEU A 50 3.48 -7.54 -15.62
CA LEU A 50 2.05 -7.41 -15.33
C LEU A 50 1.21 -8.36 -16.19
N ARG A 51 0.28 -9.08 -15.57
CA ARG A 51 -0.68 -9.95 -16.28
C ARG A 51 -1.57 -9.12 -17.21
N SER A 52 -1.96 -9.70 -18.33
CA SER A 52 -2.83 -9.02 -19.31
C SER A 52 -4.16 -8.58 -18.69
N GLU A 53 -4.74 -9.39 -17.81
CA GLU A 53 -5.97 -9.04 -17.08
C GLU A 53 -5.77 -7.84 -16.14
N SER A 54 -4.65 -7.82 -15.40
CA SER A 54 -4.30 -6.70 -14.52
C SER A 54 -4.06 -5.41 -15.31
N ARG A 55 -3.37 -5.48 -16.45
CA ARG A 55 -3.19 -4.33 -17.38
C ARG A 55 -4.52 -3.80 -17.89
N GLN A 56 -5.39 -4.68 -18.36
CA GLN A 56 -6.70 -4.30 -18.89
C GLN A 56 -7.56 -3.62 -17.82
N LYS A 57 -7.54 -4.13 -16.58
CA LYS A 57 -8.25 -3.54 -15.45
C LYS A 57 -7.66 -2.19 -15.04
N LEU A 58 -6.34 -2.08 -14.90
CA LEU A 58 -5.66 -0.82 -14.59
C LEU A 58 -5.92 0.24 -15.65
N GLY A 59 -5.84 -0.14 -16.94
CA GLY A 59 -6.11 0.74 -18.07
C GLY A 59 -7.58 1.20 -18.15
N LYS A 60 -8.53 0.34 -17.74
CA LYS A 60 -9.97 0.65 -17.71
C LYS A 60 -10.34 1.57 -16.54
N PHE A 61 -9.88 1.25 -15.33
CA PHE A 61 -10.27 1.99 -14.11
C PHE A 61 -9.40 3.22 -13.84
N ARG A 62 -8.18 3.27 -14.39
CA ARG A 62 -7.20 4.37 -14.23
C ARG A 62 -7.15 4.93 -12.80
N PRO A 63 -6.78 4.12 -11.81
CA PRO A 63 -6.70 4.56 -10.42
C PRO A 63 -5.68 5.69 -10.27
N THR A 64 -6.01 6.71 -9.48
CA THR A 64 -5.13 7.85 -9.18
C THR A 64 -4.04 7.51 -8.17
N THR A 65 -4.20 6.45 -7.38
CA THR A 65 -3.23 6.03 -6.36
C THR A 65 -3.06 4.51 -6.34
N LEU A 66 -1.91 4.04 -5.81
CA LEU A 66 -1.68 2.61 -5.57
C LEU A 66 -2.74 2.01 -4.63
N GLY A 67 -3.19 2.77 -3.63
CA GLY A 67 -4.29 2.37 -2.75
C GLY A 67 -5.61 2.16 -3.48
N ALA A 68 -5.93 3.01 -4.47
CA ALA A 68 -7.10 2.83 -5.32
C ALA A 68 -6.96 1.59 -6.23
N ALA A 69 -5.78 1.36 -6.78
CA ALA A 69 -5.49 0.17 -7.58
C ALA A 69 -5.70 -1.13 -6.78
N ARG A 70 -5.30 -1.16 -5.50
CA ARG A 70 -5.50 -2.31 -4.59
C ARG A 70 -6.96 -2.73 -4.44
N ARG A 71 -7.90 -1.80 -4.57
CA ARG A 71 -9.34 -2.06 -4.40
C ARG A 71 -9.99 -2.67 -5.64
N ILE A 72 -9.29 -2.68 -6.78
CA ILE A 72 -9.83 -3.21 -8.03
C ILE A 72 -9.82 -4.75 -7.96
N PRO A 73 -10.97 -5.40 -8.20
CA PRO A 73 -11.06 -6.85 -8.10
C PRO A 73 -10.19 -7.56 -9.13
N GLY A 74 -9.34 -8.47 -8.66
CA GLY A 74 -8.39 -9.23 -9.46
C GLY A 74 -7.07 -8.51 -9.75
N ILE A 75 -6.79 -7.40 -9.05
CA ILE A 75 -5.43 -6.88 -8.91
C ILE A 75 -4.78 -7.53 -7.69
N THR A 76 -3.62 -8.15 -7.88
CA THR A 76 -2.90 -8.84 -6.81
C THR A 76 -1.86 -7.95 -6.14
N ALA A 77 -1.39 -8.34 -4.96
CA ALA A 77 -0.30 -7.63 -4.28
C ALA A 77 1.02 -7.65 -5.09
N ALA A 78 1.23 -8.69 -5.91
CA ALA A 78 2.38 -8.78 -6.81
C ALA A 78 2.31 -7.73 -7.93
N ASP A 79 1.14 -7.56 -8.55
CA ASP A 79 0.89 -6.55 -9.58
C ASP A 79 1.16 -5.13 -9.06
N LEU A 80 0.71 -4.83 -7.83
CA LEU A 80 0.95 -3.55 -7.17
C LEU A 80 2.43 -3.31 -6.87
N SER A 81 3.17 -4.37 -6.51
CA SER A 81 4.60 -4.29 -6.24
C SER A 81 5.39 -3.97 -7.52
N ILE A 82 5.02 -4.62 -8.63
CA ILE A 82 5.60 -4.33 -9.96
C ILE A 82 5.31 -2.88 -10.35
N LEU A 83 4.07 -2.43 -10.20
CA LEU A 83 3.67 -1.05 -10.49
C LEU A 83 4.44 -0.03 -9.64
N ASP A 84 4.60 -0.29 -8.34
CA ASP A 84 5.36 0.58 -7.42
C ASP A 84 6.85 0.67 -7.81
N ILE A 85 7.48 -0.46 -8.15
CA ILE A 85 8.85 -0.48 -8.65
C ILE A 85 8.95 0.31 -9.95
N TRP A 86 8.01 0.14 -10.88
CA TRP A 86 8.03 0.84 -12.16
C TRP A 86 7.86 2.35 -12.02
N LEU A 87 7.02 2.80 -11.07
CA LEU A 87 6.89 4.21 -10.72
C LEU A 87 8.17 4.78 -10.09
N ASN A 88 8.96 3.96 -9.37
CA ASN A 88 10.27 4.36 -8.81
C ASN A 88 11.40 4.32 -9.85
N SER A 89 11.32 3.41 -10.82
CA SER A 89 12.42 3.07 -11.71
C SER A 89 12.58 4.03 -12.89
N LYS A 90 11.87 5.15 -12.97
CA LYS A 90 12.22 6.23 -13.90
C LYS A 90 13.20 7.22 -13.24
N PRO A 91 14.52 7.11 -13.47
CA PRO A 91 15.22 8.24 -14.05
C PRO A 91 14.73 8.39 -15.50
N PHE A 92 14.58 9.62 -15.95
CA PHE A 92 14.16 10.00 -17.30
C PHE A 92 14.85 9.16 -18.38
N CYS A 93 14.04 8.55 -19.27
CA CYS A 93 14.22 8.57 -20.73
C CYS A 93 13.24 7.59 -21.36
N ASN A 94 12.25 8.10 -22.10
CA ASN A 94 11.97 7.72 -23.49
C ASN A 94 10.65 8.40 -23.91
N THR A 95 10.78 9.59 -24.49
CA THR A 95 9.83 10.09 -25.48
C THR A 95 10.67 10.39 -26.72
N LYS A 96 10.18 9.91 -27.85
CA LYS A 96 10.70 10.14 -29.20
C LYS A 96 11.04 11.62 -29.47
#